data_AF-W4Q0G3-F1
#
_entry.id   AF-W4Q0G3-F1
#
_cell.length_a   1.000
_cell.length_b   1.000
_cell.length_c   1.000
_cell.angle_alpha   90.00
_cell.angle_beta   90.00
_cell.angle_gamma   90.00
#
_symmetry.space_group_name_H-M   'P 1'
#
loop_
_entity.id
_entity.type
_entity.pdbx_description
1 polymer ?
#
loop_
_entity_poly.entity_id
_entity_poly.type
_entity_poly.pdbx_seq_one_letter_code
_entity_poly.pdbx_strand_id
1 'polypeptide(L)' 'MKNMSSYNQFHETLKEASDHILEVISKQINVNTFCVASNDRETSLIFSALHQDEHLFDAGTSLPFLDAY' A
#
# COMPACT_ATOMS: atom_id res chain seq x y z
N MET A 1 20.67 20.63 5.39
CA MET A 1 20.21 19.76 4.28
C MET A 1 20.43 18.29 4.64
N LYS A 2 19.84 17.81 5.73
CA LYS A 2 19.84 16.39 6.08
C LYS A 2 18.58 15.76 5.49
N ASN A 3 18.74 14.60 4.86
CA ASN A 3 17.74 13.52 4.78
C ASN A 3 16.59 13.60 3.76
N MET A 4 16.73 14.23 2.59
CA MET A 4 15.75 13.96 1.50
C MET A 4 16.04 12.63 0.78
N SER A 5 17.33 12.32 0.56
CA SER A 5 17.75 11.10 -0.16
C SER A 5 17.51 9.82 0.64
N SER A 6 17.80 9.78 1.94
CA SER A 6 17.58 8.59 2.76
C SER A 6 16.11 8.27 2.99
N TYR A 7 15.23 9.28 2.98
CA TYR A 7 13.79 9.08 3.15
C TYR A 7 13.18 8.43 1.91
N ASN A 8 13.55 8.91 0.72
CA ASN A 8 13.14 8.30 -0.56
C ASN A 8 13.64 6.86 -0.67
N GLN A 9 14.91 6.60 -0.30
CA GLN A 9 15.46 5.26 -0.32
C GLN A 9 14.75 4.31 0.66
N PHE A 10 14.39 4.78 1.87
CA PHE A 10 13.60 3.98 2.80
C PHE A 10 12.20 3.66 2.25
N HIS A 11 11.51 4.64 1.67
CA HIS A 11 10.21 4.43 1.03
C HIS A 11 10.28 3.43 -0.13
N GLU A 12 11.33 3.48 -0.95
CA GLU A 12 11.57 2.51 -2.02
C GLU A 12 11.72 1.09 -1.45
N THR A 13 12.56 0.90 -0.42
CA THR A 13 12.75 -0.42 0.20
C THR A 13 11.49 -0.96 0.87
N LEU A 14 10.68 -0.09 1.50
CA LEU A 14 9.41 -0.48 2.11
C LEU A 14 8.40 -0.89 1.04
N LYS A 15 8.35 -0.16 -0.08
CA LYS A 15 7.48 -0.48 -1.21
C LYS A 15 7.86 -1.83 -1.84
N GLU A 16 9.15 -2.06 -2.08
CA GLU A 16 9.63 -3.34 -2.62
C GLU A 16 9.27 -4.51 -1.69
N ALA A 17 9.48 -4.33 -0.38
CA ALA A 17 9.11 -5.35 0.61
C ALA A 17 7.59 -5.60 0.63
N SER A 18 6.78 -4.55 0.56
CA SER A 18 5.31 -4.70 0.49
C SER A 18 4.89 -5.45 -0.77
N ASP A 19 5.45 -5.11 -1.94
CA ASP A 19 5.06 -5.70 -3.21
C ASP A 19 5.33 -7.22 -3.22
N HIS A 20 6.47 -7.65 -2.68
CA HIS A 20 6.79 -9.07 -2.51
C HIS A 20 5.82 -9.81 -1.57
N ILE A 21 5.46 -9.20 -0.45
CA ILE A 21 4.50 -9.80 0.49
C ILE A 21 3.12 -9.94 -0.15
N LEU A 22 2.65 -8.89 -0.83
CA LEU A 22 1.36 -8.90 -1.53
C LEU A 22 1.31 -9.99 -2.62
N GLU A 23 2.40 -10.17 -3.37
CA GLU A 23 2.49 -11.21 -4.39
C GLU A 23 2.40 -12.62 -3.80
N VAL A 24 3.07 -12.87 -2.67
CA VAL A 24 3.03 -14.19 -2.01
C VAL A 24 1.64 -14.49 -1.44
N ILE A 25 1.04 -13.52 -0.76
CA ILE A 25 -0.26 -13.72 -0.09
C ILE A 25 -1.41 -13.84 -1.11
N SER A 26 -1.36 -13.07 -2.20
CA SER A 26 -2.41 -13.11 -3.23
C SER A 26 -2.55 -14.48 -3.91
N LYS A 27 -1.49 -15.29 -3.92
CA LYS A 27 -1.53 -16.68 -4.42
C LYS A 27 -2.21 -17.64 -3.45
N GLN A 28 -2.40 -17.25 -2.19
CA GLN A 28 -2.96 -18.09 -1.12
C GLN A 28 -4.40 -17.74 -0.76
N ILE A 29 -4.78 -16.47 -0.92
CA ILE A 29 -6.09 -15.95 -0.53
C ILE A 29 -6.78 -15.38 -1.77
N ASN A 30 -7.96 -15.91 -2.08
CA ASN A 30 -8.75 -15.50 -3.24
C ASN A 30 -9.63 -14.28 -2.90
N VAL A 31 -9.05 -13.09 -2.96
CA VAL A 31 -9.76 -11.80 -2.87
C VAL A 31 -9.27 -10.88 -3.97
N ASN A 32 -10.12 -9.92 -4.36
CA ASN A 32 -9.82 -9.03 -5.47
C ASN A 32 -8.57 -8.15 -5.24
N THR A 33 -8.40 -7.60 -4.03
CA THR A 33 -7.37 -6.58 -3.78
C THR A 33 -6.65 -6.81 -2.47
N PHE A 34 -5.33 -6.72 -2.49
CA PHE A 34 -4.51 -6.54 -1.31
C PHE A 34 -3.83 -5.17 -1.36
N CYS A 35 -3.69 -4.52 -0.21
CA CYS A 35 -2.98 -3.24 -0.15
C CYS A 35 -2.24 -3.07 1.19
N VAL A 36 -1.27 -2.15 1.18
CA VAL A 36 -0.58 -1.67 2.38
C VAL A 36 -0.91 -0.20 2.56
N ALA A 37 -1.41 0.18 3.73
CA ALA A 37 -1.82 1.54 4.04
C ALA A 37 -1.24 2.04 5.38
N SER A 38 -0.90 3.34 5.45
CA SER A 38 -0.71 4.04 6.74
C SER A 38 -2.03 4.64 7.12
N ASN A 39 -2.37 4.50 8.39
CA ASN A 39 -3.61 5.01 8.93
C ASN A 39 -3.31 5.88 10.16
N ASP A 40 -3.84 7.10 10.17
CA ASP A 40 -3.67 8.07 11.26
C ASP A 40 -4.95 8.28 12.10
N ARG A 41 -5.94 7.38 11.95
CA ARG A 41 -7.31 7.44 12.51
C ARG A 41 -8.23 8.48 11.87
N GLU A 42 -7.77 9.24 10.88
CA GLU A 42 -8.59 10.14 10.08
C GLU A 42 -8.60 9.71 8.60
N THR A 43 -7.45 9.30 8.10
CA THR A 43 -7.20 8.90 6.72
C THR A 43 -6.37 7.62 6.64
N SER A 44 -6.59 6.85 5.58
CA SER A 44 -5.77 5.74 5.14
C SER A 44 -5.08 6.13 3.84
N LEU A 45 -3.76 6.30 3.88
CA LEU A 45 -2.94 6.50 2.68
C LEU A 45 -2.47 5.14 2.17
N ILE A 46 -2.87 4.78 0.95
CA ILE A 46 -2.48 3.53 0.29
C ILE A 46 -1.07 3.69 -0.29
N PHE A 47 -0.10 2.87 0.14
CA PHE A 47 1.27 2.90 -0.39
C PHE A 47 1.52 1.90 -1.51
N SER A 48 0.84 0.75 -1.46
CA SER A 48 0.93 -0.30 -2.47
C SER A 48 -0.41 -1.02 -2.55
N ALA A 49 -0.81 -1.38 -3.76
CA ALA A 49 -2.03 -2.12 -4.05
C ALA A 49 -1.75 -3.15 -5.14
N LEU A 50 -2.29 -4.36 -4.96
CA LEU A 50 -2.27 -5.45 -5.92
C LEU A 50 -3.72 -5.87 -6.16
N HIS A 51 -4.19 -5.72 -7.39
CA HIS A 51 -5.53 -6.11 -7.83
C HIS A 51 -5.46 -7.36 -8.71
N GLN A 52 -6.43 -8.27 -8.57
CA GLN A 52 -6.57 -9.44 -9.44
C GLN A 52 -7.50 -9.15 -10.63
N ASP A 53 -8.77 -8.83 -10.35
CA ASP A 53 -9.82 -8.74 -11.38
C ASP A 53 -10.24 -7.29 -11.64
N GLU A 54 -10.50 -6.53 -10.57
CA GLU A 54 -10.99 -5.16 -10.62
C GLU A 54 -10.01 -4.18 -9.98
N HIS A 55 -9.69 -3.11 -10.70
CA HIS A 55 -8.92 -2.00 -10.18
C HIS A 55 -9.81 -1.09 -9.33
N LEU A 56 -9.54 -1.04 -8.03
CA LEU A 56 -10.35 -0.27 -7.08
C LEU A 56 -9.78 1.13 -6.80
N PHE A 57 -8.46 1.26 -6.73
CA PHE A 57 -7.77 2.51 -6.40
C PHE A 57 -6.26 2.44 -6.71
N ASP A 58 -5.65 3.59 -6.94
CA ASP A 58 -4.20 3.69 -7.15
C ASP A 58 -3.43 3.79 -5.83
N ALA A 59 -2.17 3.35 -5.85
CA ALA A 59 -1.22 3.73 -4.82
C ALA A 59 -1.07 5.27 -4.77
N GLY A 60 -1.02 5.84 -3.57
CA GLY A 60 -1.10 7.27 -3.31
C GLY A 60 -2.52 7.78 -3.03
N THR A 61 -3.55 6.95 -3.27
CA THR A 61 -4.93 7.29 -2.89
C THR A 61 -5.05 7.43 -1.37
N SER A 62 -5.73 8.49 -0.93
CA SER A 62 -6.11 8.68 0.47
C SER A 62 -7.61 8.45 0.62
N LEU A 63 -7.98 7.52 1.50
CA LEU A 63 -9.37 7.19 1.82
C LEU A 63 -9.70 7.67 3.24
N PRO A 64 -10.94 8.10 3.53
CA PRO A 64 -11.37 8.32 4.90
C PRO A 64 -11.21 7.06 5.77
N PHE A 65 -10.83 7.22 7.04
CA PHE A 65 -10.59 6.10 7.96
C PHE A 65 -11.72 5.06 7.97
N LEU A 66 -12.97 5.53 8.00
CA LEU A 66 -14.15 4.68 8.09
C LEU A 66 -14.51 3.96 6.78
N ASP A 67 -14.02 4.46 5.64
CA ASP A 67 -14.25 3.83 4.34
C ASP A 67 -13.18 2.77 4.02
N ALA A 68 -12.11 2.71 4.82
CA ALA A 68 -10.97 1.83 4.65
C ALA A 68 -10.97 0.60 5.59
N TYR A 69 -12.03 0.40 6.38
CA TYR A 69 -12.18 -0.67 7.38
C TYR A 69 -13.49 -1.43 7.19
#